data_AF-A0A0J6L5E6-F1
#
_entry.id   AF-A0A0J6L5E6-F1
#
_cell.length_a   1.000
_cell.length_b   1.000
_cell.length_c   1.000
_cell.angle_alpha   90.00
_cell.angle_beta   90.00
_cell.angle_gamma   90.00
#
_symmetry.space_group_name_H-M   'P 1'
#
loop_
_entity.id
_entity.type
_entity.pdbx_description
1 polymer ?
#
loop_
_entity_poly.entity_id
_entity_poly.type
_entity_poly.pdbx_seq_one_letter_code
_entity_poly.pdbx_strand_id
1 'polypeptide(L)'
;MLEIRQDEIKHFHQFVQIHTLLTGKNPQPQITEECPTLYLNGLEFAIQDAQRSVDFYLEIADEETNQQIKEAFRRAAADEQNHAV
;
A
#
# COMPACT_ATOMS: atom_id res chain seq x y z
N MET A 1 9.58 -8.97 -9.75
CA MET A 1 9.25 -9.93 -8.66
C MET A 1 9.92 -9.57 -7.33
N LEU A 2 11.26 -9.37 -7.25
CA LEU A 2 11.90 -8.99 -5.97
C LEU A 2 11.69 -7.52 -5.57
N GLU A 3 11.48 -6.64 -6.55
CA GLU A 3 11.22 -5.20 -6.36
C GLU A 3 9.87 -4.96 -5.66
N ILE A 4 8.76 -5.40 -6.27
CA ILE A 4 7.39 -5.32 -5.68
C ILE A 4 7.39 -5.69 -4.20
N ARG A 5 7.88 -6.89 -3.85
CA ARG A 5 7.92 -7.33 -2.45
C ARG A 5 8.73 -6.41 -1.53
N GLN A 6 9.81 -5.81 -2.01
CA GLN A 6 10.60 -4.88 -1.22
C GLN A 6 9.85 -3.55 -1.04
N ASP A 7 9.12 -3.10 -2.04
CA ASP A 7 8.31 -1.89 -1.97
C ASP A 7 7.15 -2.08 -1.00
N GLU A 8 6.44 -3.21 -1.05
CA GLU A 8 5.41 -3.54 -0.04
C GLU A 8 5.94 -3.54 1.40
N ILE A 9 7.15 -4.08 1.62
CA ILE A 9 7.79 -4.09 2.94
C ILE A 9 8.14 -2.66 3.38
N LYS A 10 8.56 -1.78 2.46
CA LYS A 10 8.83 -0.37 2.78
C LYS A 10 7.54 0.37 3.12
N HIS A 11 6.49 0.20 2.31
CA HIS A 11 5.19 0.82 2.54
C HIS A 11 4.62 0.38 3.90
N PHE A 12 4.66 -0.92 4.20
CA PHE A 12 4.25 -1.46 5.50
C PHE A 12 4.96 -0.76 6.67
N HIS A 13 6.30 -0.68 6.65
CA HIS A 13 7.04 -0.02 7.72
C HIS A 13 6.70 1.47 7.84
N GLN A 14 6.50 2.14 6.70
CA GLN A 14 6.14 3.55 6.66
C GLN A 14 4.75 3.80 7.26
N PHE A 15 3.77 2.97 6.92
CA PHE A 15 2.41 3.08 7.47
C PHE A 15 2.35 2.72 8.95
N VAL A 16 3.14 1.74 9.41
CA VAL A 16 3.30 1.47 10.85
C VAL A 16 3.86 2.70 11.57
N GLN A 17 4.88 3.35 11.02
CA GLN A 17 5.47 4.56 11.61
C GLN A 17 4.45 5.71 11.65
N ILE A 18 3.73 5.96 10.56
CA ILE A 18 2.69 6.98 10.49
C ILE A 18 1.58 6.70 11.52
N HIS A 19 1.06 5.46 11.57
CA HIS A 19 0.04 5.07 12.53
C HIS A 19 0.51 5.28 13.98
N THR A 20 1.72 4.84 14.31
CA THR A 20 2.27 5.01 15.67
C THR A 20 2.49 6.48 16.00
N LEU A 21 2.90 7.32 15.05
CA LEU A 21 3.04 8.76 15.25
C LEU A 21 1.68 9.42 15.55
N LEU A 22 0.62 9.03 14.84
CA LEU A 22 -0.71 9.63 14.97
C LEU A 22 -1.46 9.14 16.22
N THR A 23 -1.28 7.88 16.60
CA THR A 23 -2.10 7.23 17.64
C THR A 23 -1.35 6.93 18.94
N GLY A 24 -0.02 6.99 18.92
CA GLY A 24 0.84 6.55 20.01
C GLY A 24 0.87 5.03 20.23
N LYS A 25 0.27 4.23 19.32
CA LYS A 25 0.17 2.77 19.44
C LYS A 25 0.67 2.09 18.19
N ASN A 26 1.40 0.99 18.36
CA ASN A 26 1.75 0.10 17.25
C ASN A 26 0.51 -0.64 16.76
N PRO A 27 0.24 -0.71 15.44
CA PRO A 27 -0.87 -1.46 14.89
C PRO A 27 -0.61 -2.97 14.97
N GLN A 28 -1.68 -3.77 14.97
CA GLN A 28 -1.64 -5.23 14.82
C GLN A 28 -2.47 -5.63 13.59
N PRO A 29 -1.92 -5.46 12.38
CA PRO A 29 -2.64 -5.79 11.15
C PRO A 29 -2.88 -7.30 11.06
N GLN A 30 -4.01 -7.67 10.48
CA GLN A 30 -4.41 -9.05 10.23
C GLN A 30 -4.62 -9.25 8.73
N ILE A 31 -4.27 -10.42 8.23
CA ILE A 31 -4.58 -10.81 6.86
C ILE A 31 -6.07 -11.12 6.79
N THR A 32 -6.83 -10.31 6.05
CA THR A 32 -8.29 -10.43 5.92
C THR A 32 -8.75 -11.06 4.62
N GLU A 33 -7.83 -11.25 3.67
CA GLU A 33 -8.13 -11.76 2.33
C GLU A 33 -7.23 -12.95 1.97
N GLU A 34 -7.78 -13.89 1.20
CA GLU A 34 -7.04 -15.05 0.70
C GLU A 34 -6.50 -14.80 -0.72
N CYS A 35 -5.28 -15.27 -0.98
CA CYS A 35 -4.67 -15.20 -2.30
C CYS A 35 -5.12 -16.39 -3.18
N PRO A 36 -5.55 -16.16 -4.43
CA PRO A 36 -5.90 -17.26 -5.33
C PRO A 36 -4.75 -18.24 -5.56
N THR A 37 -5.04 -19.54 -5.59
CA THR A 37 -4.02 -20.60 -5.76
C THR A 37 -3.63 -20.85 -7.22
N LEU A 38 -4.47 -20.45 -8.17
CA LEU A 38 -4.18 -20.55 -9.60
C LEU A 38 -3.39 -19.33 -10.06
N TYR A 39 -2.28 -19.56 -10.76
CA TYR A 39 -1.35 -18.52 -11.18
C TYR A 39 -2.03 -17.34 -11.91
N LEU A 40 -2.88 -17.64 -12.90
CA LEU A 40 -3.56 -16.59 -13.68
C LEU A 40 -4.51 -15.76 -12.81
N ASN A 41 -5.27 -16.42 -11.93
CA ASN A 41 -6.18 -15.73 -11.00
C ASN A 41 -5.40 -14.90 -9.99
N GLY A 42 -4.25 -15.38 -9.52
CA GLY A 42 -3.37 -14.63 -8.62
C GLY A 42 -2.79 -13.39 -9.28
N LEU A 43 -2.44 -13.46 -10.57
CA LEU A 43 -1.94 -12.32 -11.33
C LEU A 43 -3.05 -11.28 -11.57
N GLU A 44 -4.24 -11.70 -11.98
CA GLU A 44 -5.39 -10.81 -12.14
C GLU A 44 -5.77 -10.14 -10.82
N PHE A 45 -5.79 -10.91 -9.72
CA PHE A 45 -6.03 -10.39 -8.39
C PHE A 45 -5.00 -9.34 -7.99
N ALA A 46 -3.71 -9.61 -8.14
CA ALA A 46 -2.64 -8.69 -7.76
C ALA A 46 -2.70 -7.36 -8.54
N ILE A 47 -3.02 -7.40 -9.85
CA ILE A 47 -3.17 -6.17 -10.65
C ILE A 47 -4.38 -5.36 -10.18
N GLN A 48 -5.52 -6.01 -9.93
CA GLN A 48 -6.72 -5.33 -9.44
C GLN A 48 -6.51 -4.72 -8.05
N ASP A 49 -5.80 -5.43 -7.17
CA ASP A 49 -5.50 -4.96 -5.82
C ASP A 49 -4.54 -3.76 -5.83
N ALA A 50 -3.49 -3.81 -6.67
CA ALA A 50 -2.59 -2.68 -6.88
C ALA A 50 -3.35 -1.45 -7.42
N GLN A 51 -4.25 -1.61 -8.41
CA GLN A 51 -5.08 -0.51 -8.92
C GLN A 51 -5.95 0.13 -7.84
N ARG A 52 -6.58 -0.67 -6.98
CA ARG A 52 -7.37 -0.14 -5.84
C ARG A 52 -6.50 0.59 -4.83
N SER A 53 -5.29 0.09 -4.59
CA SER A 53 -4.33 0.72 -3.68
C SER A 53 -3.84 2.08 -4.20
N VAL A 54 -3.67 2.24 -5.53
CA VAL A 54 -3.40 3.55 -6.16
C VAL A 54 -4.49 4.55 -5.78
N ASP A 55 -5.75 4.21 -6.05
CA ASP A 55 -6.88 5.11 -5.78
C ASP A 55 -6.97 5.45 -4.28
N PHE A 56 -6.86 4.44 -3.41
CA PHE A 56 -6.92 4.59 -1.96
C PHE A 56 -5.81 5.50 -1.41
N TYR A 57 -4.56 5.31 -1.86
CA TYR A 57 -3.45 6.14 -1.40
C TYR A 57 -3.53 7.57 -1.94
N LEU A 58 -4.05 7.78 -3.16
CA LEU A 58 -4.27 9.13 -3.68
C LEU A 58 -5.36 9.87 -2.91
N GLU A 59 -6.46 9.20 -2.54
CA GLU A 59 -7.52 9.76 -1.71
C GLU A 59 -6.98 10.26 -0.36
N ILE A 60 -6.22 9.41 0.36
CA ILE A 60 -5.57 9.82 1.62
C ILE A 60 -4.64 11.01 1.40
N ALA A 61 -3.83 10.99 0.34
CA ALA A 61 -2.89 12.07 0.07
C ALA A 61 -3.58 13.40 -0.26
N ASP A 62 -4.76 13.38 -0.84
CA ASP A 62 -5.51 14.58 -1.16
C ASP A 62 -6.22 15.18 0.06
N GLU A 63 -6.61 14.35 1.02
CA GLU A 63 -7.19 14.78 2.30
C GLU A 63 -6.14 15.20 3.36
N GLU A 64 -4.91 14.70 3.25
CA GLU A 64 -3.86 14.94 4.23
C GLU A 64 -3.27 16.36 4.15
N THR A 65 -3.09 16.98 5.32
CA THR A 65 -2.50 18.32 5.47
C THR A 65 -1.03 18.28 5.85
N ASN A 66 -0.60 17.21 6.53
CA ASN A 66 0.80 16.98 6.85
C ASN A 66 1.57 16.58 5.58
N GLN A 67 2.46 17.47 5.12
CA GLN A 67 3.22 17.27 3.89
C GLN A 67 4.03 15.97 3.86
N GLN A 68 4.61 15.55 4.99
CA GLN A 68 5.40 14.31 5.03
C GLN A 68 4.53 13.07 4.84
N ILE A 69 3.34 13.05 5.45
CA ILE A 69 2.38 11.94 5.32
C ILE A 69 1.78 11.94 3.91
N LYS A 70 1.38 13.11 3.40
CA LYS A 70 0.91 13.29 2.02
C LYS A 70 1.90 12.71 1.00
N GLU A 71 3.17 13.07 1.12
CA GLU A 71 4.20 12.57 0.20
C GLU A 71 4.46 11.07 0.35
N ALA A 72 4.31 10.52 1.56
CA ALA A 72 4.42 9.07 1.79
C ALA A 72 3.40 8.31 0.94
N PHE A 73 2.13 8.70 1.03
CA PHE A 73 1.05 8.08 0.28
C PHE A 73 1.16 8.34 -1.24
N ARG A 74 1.59 9.54 -1.68
CA ARG A 74 1.83 9.80 -3.11
C ARG A 74 2.92 8.92 -3.71
N ARG A 75 4.00 8.66 -2.98
CA ARG A 75 5.07 7.76 -3.45
C ARG A 75 4.60 6.31 -3.50
N ALA A 76 3.91 5.84 -2.45
CA ALA A 76 3.31 4.51 -2.45
C ALA A 76 2.33 4.32 -3.63
N ALA A 77 1.46 5.30 -3.91
CA ALA A 77 0.57 5.25 -5.06
C ALA A 77 1.31 5.16 -6.40
N ALA A 78 2.45 5.84 -6.54
CA ALA A 78 3.27 5.75 -7.76
C ALA A 78 3.93 4.38 -7.91
N ASP A 79 4.37 3.77 -6.81
CA ASP A 79 4.92 2.41 -6.81
C ASP A 79 3.81 1.41 -7.20
N GLU A 80 2.62 1.50 -6.60
CA GLU A 80 1.48 0.64 -6.94
C GLU A 80 1.00 0.80 -8.38
N GLN A 81 1.06 2.03 -8.91
CA GLN A 81 0.75 2.27 -10.30
C GLN A 81 1.72 1.53 -11.22
N ASN A 82 2.99 1.37 -10.85
CA ASN A 82 3.97 0.57 -11.61
C ASN A 82 3.75 -0.94 -11.41
N HIS A 83 3.25 -1.36 -10.25
CA HIS A 83 2.91 -2.77 -9.99
C HIS A 83 1.71 -3.25 -10.82
N ALA A 84 0.80 -2.33 -11.13
CA ALA A 84 -0.44 -2.57 -11.87
C ALA A 84 -0.30 -2.62 -13.41
N VAL A 85 0.92 -2.58 -13.98
CA VAL A 85 1.18 -2.51 -15.44
C VAL A 85 1.88 -3.75 -15.98
#